data_AF-A0A9P9KSU5-F1
#
_entry.id   AF-A0A9P9KSU5-F1
#
_cell.length_a   1.000
_cell.length_b   1.000
_cell.length_c   1.000
_cell.angle_alpha   90.00
_cell.angle_beta   90.00
_cell.angle_gamma   90.00
#
_symmetry.space_group_name_H-M   'P 1'
#
loop_
_entity.id
_entity.type
_entity.pdbx_description
1 polymer ?
#
loop_
_entity_poly.entity_id
_entity_poly.type
_entity_poly.pdbx_seq_one_letter_code
_entity_poly.pdbx_strand_id
1 'polypeptide(L)'
;MTSKQDEHIQWIEGLRGIASTLVWIAHVTRAFDLDLYSPVSSKGLRPRLLQLPFLRIMIQGRLGVIIFIYVTGYVCALKPLSLFRRGNYEAGWSCISKSALRRLPRLLYPSAIATTVAWTATQLGLFQVAKMTDSYYLTETAQEKLPISLAVRELFVNVFNTWTGVGNKYDVHQGTLFVLFKGGMFVLLFISTTAKVQGKFRMGASLLLWGYYWCCAEPYFMQFWWGVFMNDLHNSRVFQRISWSKSRFIPILGFLSVAIGLFIASYPESNIERAYWSRSQDWILSAILPKDSEIPKFASSFGFSLLTIGGALLPGYTDILSHRILLWLGKRSFAIQQPEGGSPKVEYAGNMRLLFCLPVWLGVLYGLAEIWTRYVDTAAERFTTQLVAYIRQEDVKGLSLV
;
A
#
# COMPACT_ATOMS: atom_id res chain seq x y z
N MET A 1 -0.80 -14.55 -27.88
CA MET A 1 -0.71 -15.63 -26.88
C MET A 1 0.24 -15.18 -25.79
N THR A 2 -0.27 -14.47 -24.78
CA THR A 2 0.49 -14.14 -23.57
C THR A 2 0.72 -15.43 -22.79
N SER A 3 1.95 -15.67 -22.32
CA SER A 3 2.24 -16.88 -21.56
C SER A 3 1.43 -16.85 -20.24
N LYS A 4 1.06 -18.00 -19.68
CA LYS A 4 0.43 -18.08 -18.33
C LYS A 4 1.20 -17.32 -17.24
N GLN A 5 2.49 -17.07 -17.46
CA GLN A 5 3.35 -16.33 -16.56
C GLN A 5 3.14 -14.80 -16.66
N ASP A 6 2.70 -14.30 -17.81
CA ASP A 6 2.35 -12.89 -18.06
C ASP A 6 0.98 -12.53 -17.47
N GLU A 7 -0.02 -13.43 -17.58
CA GLU A 7 -1.33 -13.27 -16.92
C GLU A 7 -1.19 -13.17 -15.39
N HIS A 8 -0.27 -13.96 -14.80
CA HIS A 8 -0.03 -13.96 -13.36
C HIS A 8 0.64 -12.67 -12.84
N ILE A 9 1.25 -11.87 -13.72
CA ILE A 9 1.83 -10.57 -13.33
C ILE A 9 0.80 -9.44 -13.54
N GLN A 10 -0.04 -9.54 -14.56
CA GLN A 10 -1.01 -8.51 -14.92
C GLN A 10 -2.02 -8.22 -13.79
N TRP A 11 -2.61 -9.24 -13.17
CA TRP A 11 -3.58 -8.99 -12.09
C TRP A 11 -2.94 -8.27 -10.89
N ILE A 12 -1.65 -8.50 -10.63
CA ILE A 12 -0.90 -7.83 -9.55
C ILE A 12 -0.69 -6.35 -9.88
N GLU A 13 -0.36 -6.06 -11.15
CA GLU A 13 -0.28 -4.68 -11.65
C GLU A 13 -1.64 -3.97 -11.53
N GLY A 14 -2.72 -4.63 -11.92
CA GLY A 14 -4.07 -4.07 -11.80
C GLY A 14 -4.47 -3.82 -10.35
N LEU A 15 -4.11 -4.72 -9.44
CA LEU A 15 -4.34 -4.56 -8.00
C LEU A 15 -3.56 -3.37 -7.42
N ARG A 16 -2.31 -3.12 -7.88
CA ARG A 16 -1.57 -1.88 -7.56
C ARG A 16 -2.27 -0.64 -8.10
N GLY A 17 -2.91 -0.74 -9.27
CA GLY A 17 -3.69 0.35 -9.86
C GLY A 17 -4.89 0.75 -9.01
N ILE A 18 -5.64 -0.23 -8.51
CA ILE A 18 -6.71 0.00 -7.53
C ILE A 18 -6.13 0.69 -6.29
N ALA A 19 -5.02 0.20 -5.77
CA ALA A 19 -4.38 0.75 -4.59
C ALA A 19 -4.01 2.23 -4.74
N SER A 20 -3.36 2.61 -5.84
CA SER A 20 -3.04 4.03 -6.11
C SER A 20 -4.27 4.89 -6.25
N THR A 21 -5.32 4.41 -6.93
CA THR A 21 -6.54 5.19 -7.12
C THR A 21 -7.24 5.44 -5.78
N LEU A 22 -7.33 4.43 -4.92
CA LEU A 22 -7.89 4.57 -3.57
C LEU A 22 -7.08 5.56 -2.72
N VAL A 23 -5.75 5.49 -2.78
CA VAL A 23 -4.88 6.45 -2.09
C VAL A 23 -5.10 7.86 -2.62
N TRP A 24 -5.17 8.01 -3.95
CA TRP A 24 -5.40 9.30 -4.58
C TRP A 24 -6.75 9.92 -4.20
N ILE A 25 -7.86 9.16 -4.29
CA ILE A 25 -9.19 9.64 -3.87
C ILE A 25 -9.16 10.06 -2.40
N ALA A 26 -8.43 9.32 -1.55
CA ALA A 26 -8.30 9.68 -0.14
C ALA A 26 -7.62 11.03 0.08
N HIS A 27 -6.56 11.35 -0.67
CA HIS A 27 -5.88 12.65 -0.54
C HIS A 27 -6.77 13.82 -0.98
N VAL A 28 -7.47 13.66 -2.10
CA VAL A 28 -8.40 14.68 -2.58
C VAL A 28 -9.53 14.87 -1.57
N THR A 29 -10.11 13.78 -1.07
CA THR A 29 -11.22 13.88 -0.12
C THR A 29 -10.78 14.44 1.23
N ARG A 30 -9.54 14.19 1.71
CA ARG A 30 -9.02 14.86 2.92
C ARG A 30 -8.79 16.34 2.73
N ALA A 31 -8.30 16.75 1.55
CA ALA A 31 -8.06 18.16 1.28
C ALA A 31 -9.38 18.96 1.25
N PHE A 32 -10.47 18.37 0.74
CA PHE A 32 -11.72 19.08 0.43
C PHE A 32 -12.95 18.72 1.28
N ASP A 33 -13.04 17.53 1.89
CA ASP A 33 -14.23 17.05 2.63
C ASP A 33 -13.87 15.98 3.68
N LEU A 34 -13.30 16.43 4.81
CA LEU A 34 -12.91 15.56 5.94
C LEU A 34 -14.08 14.83 6.60
N ASP A 35 -15.31 15.35 6.49
CA ASP A 35 -16.50 14.74 7.10
C ASP A 35 -16.84 13.37 6.50
N LEU A 36 -16.36 13.05 5.30
CA LEU A 36 -16.57 11.74 4.68
C LEU A 36 -15.88 10.58 5.44
N TYR A 37 -14.92 10.89 6.30
CA TYR A 37 -14.21 9.89 7.12
C TYR A 37 -15.04 9.40 8.31
N SER A 38 -16.05 10.17 8.71
CA SER A 38 -17.07 9.77 9.68
C SER A 38 -18.21 9.00 9.01
N PRO A 39 -18.85 8.03 9.70
CA PRO A 39 -19.98 7.29 9.14
C PRO A 39 -21.22 8.18 8.93
N VAL A 40 -21.32 9.31 9.65
CA VAL A 40 -22.34 10.35 9.48
C VAL A 40 -21.71 11.70 9.81
N SER A 41 -21.96 12.73 8.99
CA SER A 41 -21.39 14.09 9.20
C SER A 41 -21.78 14.72 10.53
N SER A 42 -23.02 14.54 11.00
CA SER A 42 -23.46 15.00 12.32
C SER A 42 -24.53 14.09 12.93
N LYS A 43 -24.70 14.15 14.25
CA LYS A 43 -25.72 13.36 14.97
C LYS A 43 -27.11 13.72 14.46
N GLY A 44 -27.89 12.72 14.04
CA GLY A 44 -29.26 12.88 13.55
C GLY A 44 -29.40 13.18 12.05
N LEU A 45 -28.30 13.39 11.30
CA LEU A 45 -28.34 13.52 9.85
C LEU A 45 -28.35 12.14 9.16
N ARG A 46 -28.89 12.08 7.94
CA ARG A 46 -28.77 10.89 7.09
C ARG A 46 -27.34 10.79 6.53
N PRO A 47 -26.74 9.59 6.47
CA PRO A 47 -25.42 9.41 5.88
C PRO A 47 -25.42 9.75 4.39
N ARG A 48 -24.37 10.42 3.93
CA ARG A 48 -24.12 10.65 2.50
C ARG A 48 -23.79 9.34 1.81
N LEU A 49 -23.99 9.27 0.48
CA LEU A 49 -23.77 8.04 -0.30
C LEU A 49 -22.37 7.43 -0.07
N LEU A 50 -21.33 8.26 -0.03
CA LEU A 50 -19.94 7.86 0.18
C LEU A 50 -19.57 7.60 1.65
N GLN A 51 -20.49 7.80 2.60
CA GLN A 51 -20.34 7.43 4.01
C GLN A 51 -20.97 6.06 4.33
N LEU A 52 -21.77 5.52 3.40
CA LEU A 52 -22.40 4.20 3.54
C LEU A 52 -21.35 3.07 3.56
N PRO A 53 -21.67 1.94 4.22
CA PRO A 53 -20.82 0.75 4.17
C PRO A 53 -20.60 0.32 2.72
N PHE A 54 -19.51 -0.41 2.47
CA PHE A 54 -19.02 -0.77 1.12
C PHE A 54 -18.50 0.41 0.28
N LEU A 55 -19.31 1.46 0.08
CA LEU A 55 -18.97 2.58 -0.80
C LEU A 55 -17.85 3.47 -0.23
N ARG A 56 -17.81 3.64 1.09
CA ARG A 56 -16.77 4.45 1.75
C ARG A 56 -15.35 3.94 1.62
N ILE A 57 -15.17 2.67 1.21
CA ILE A 57 -13.84 2.10 0.92
C ILE A 57 -13.10 2.95 -0.11
N MET A 58 -13.84 3.56 -1.05
CA MET A 58 -13.29 4.44 -2.08
C MET A 58 -12.62 5.69 -1.49
N ILE A 59 -13.05 6.14 -0.32
CA ILE A 59 -12.61 7.41 0.29
C ILE A 59 -11.48 7.19 1.30
N GLN A 60 -11.49 6.07 2.02
CA GLN A 60 -10.65 5.87 3.21
C GLN A 60 -9.13 5.87 2.97
N GLY A 61 -8.67 5.40 1.80
CA GLY A 61 -7.25 5.28 1.43
C GLY A 61 -6.46 4.18 2.14
N ARG A 62 -6.80 3.80 3.38
CA ARG A 62 -6.12 2.76 4.17
C ARG A 62 -5.99 1.43 3.43
N LEU A 63 -7.05 1.02 2.72
CA LEU A 63 -7.07 -0.22 1.96
C LEU A 63 -6.00 -0.22 0.84
N GLY A 64 -5.75 0.93 0.21
CA GLY A 64 -4.70 1.05 -0.81
C GLY A 64 -3.30 0.77 -0.26
N VAL A 65 -2.98 1.31 0.92
CA VAL A 65 -1.70 1.04 1.60
C VAL A 65 -1.53 -0.45 1.92
N ILE A 66 -2.59 -1.07 2.44
CA ILE A 66 -2.62 -2.51 2.74
C ILE A 66 -2.39 -3.36 1.49
N ILE A 67 -3.01 -2.98 0.38
CA ILE A 67 -2.79 -3.64 -0.92
C ILE A 67 -1.30 -3.54 -1.32
N PHE A 68 -0.67 -2.37 -1.21
CA PHE A 68 0.76 -2.23 -1.53
C PHE A 68 1.66 -3.12 -0.67
N ILE A 69 1.34 -3.25 0.62
CA ILE A 69 2.06 -4.12 1.56
C ILE A 69 1.89 -5.60 1.18
N TYR A 70 0.63 -6.03 0.98
CA TYR A 70 0.32 -7.39 0.55
C TYR A 70 1.04 -7.75 -0.76
N VAL A 71 0.92 -6.86 -1.77
CA VAL A 71 1.57 -7.06 -3.07
C VAL A 71 3.09 -7.10 -2.91
N THR A 72 3.67 -6.33 -1.98
CA THR A 72 5.10 -6.40 -1.69
C THR A 72 5.49 -7.79 -1.18
N GLY A 73 4.77 -8.34 -0.20
CA GLY A 73 4.99 -9.71 0.27
C GLY A 73 4.87 -10.75 -0.85
N TYR A 74 3.81 -10.64 -1.65
CA TYR A 74 3.51 -11.55 -2.76
C TYR A 74 4.59 -11.52 -3.85
N VAL A 75 4.97 -10.32 -4.33
CA VAL A 75 5.94 -10.15 -5.43
C VAL A 75 7.35 -10.51 -5.02
N CYS A 76 7.75 -10.24 -3.76
CA CYS A 76 9.06 -10.65 -3.25
C CYS A 76 9.20 -12.18 -3.22
N ALA A 77 8.12 -12.90 -2.94
CA ALA A 77 8.10 -14.36 -2.95
C ALA A 77 8.04 -14.95 -4.38
N LEU A 78 7.35 -14.28 -5.31
CA LEU A 78 7.01 -14.84 -6.62
C LEU A 78 8.19 -15.40 -7.42
N LYS A 79 9.18 -14.55 -7.76
CA LYS A 79 10.30 -14.95 -8.62
C LYS A 79 11.29 -15.89 -7.91
N PRO A 80 11.75 -15.61 -6.68
CA PRO A 80 12.67 -16.49 -5.98
C PRO A 80 12.08 -17.88 -5.73
N LEU A 81 10.84 -17.98 -5.25
CA LEU A 81 10.20 -19.28 -4.99
C LEU A 81 9.97 -20.07 -6.28
N SER A 82 9.68 -19.40 -7.40
CA SER A 82 9.59 -20.06 -8.71
C SER A 82 10.92 -20.72 -9.12
N LEU A 83 12.05 -20.04 -8.88
CA LEU A 83 13.39 -20.57 -9.15
C LEU A 83 13.74 -21.74 -8.21
N PHE A 84 13.44 -21.62 -6.92
CA PHE A 84 13.65 -22.71 -5.95
C PHE A 84 12.83 -23.96 -6.28
N ARG A 85 11.59 -23.80 -6.76
CA ARG A 85 10.76 -24.94 -7.21
C ARG A 85 11.33 -25.65 -8.44
N ARG A 86 12.09 -24.93 -9.28
CA ARG A 86 12.78 -25.48 -10.46
C ARG A 86 14.15 -26.07 -10.12
N GLY A 87 14.55 -26.07 -8.84
CA GLY A 87 15.86 -26.53 -8.38
C GLY A 87 17.02 -25.56 -8.64
N ASN A 88 16.75 -24.38 -9.23
CA ASN A 88 17.78 -23.38 -9.49
C ASN A 88 17.96 -22.44 -8.28
N TYR A 89 18.64 -22.94 -7.26
CA TYR A 89 18.84 -22.23 -6.00
C TYR A 89 19.79 -21.03 -6.12
N GLU A 90 20.87 -21.16 -6.89
CA GLU A 90 21.84 -20.09 -7.10
C GLU A 90 21.19 -18.87 -7.76
N ALA A 91 20.43 -19.06 -8.84
CA ALA A 91 19.69 -17.98 -9.46
C ALA A 91 18.62 -17.39 -8.53
N GLY A 92 18.02 -18.22 -7.66
CA GLY A 92 17.06 -17.79 -6.65
C GLY A 92 17.67 -16.85 -5.62
N TRP A 93 18.80 -17.22 -5.01
CA TRP A 93 19.53 -16.34 -4.07
C TRP A 93 20.09 -15.10 -4.75
N SER A 94 20.65 -15.24 -5.97
CA SER A 94 21.09 -14.08 -6.77
C SER A 94 19.93 -13.11 -7.04
N CYS A 95 18.73 -13.62 -7.29
CA CYS A 95 17.52 -12.81 -7.44
C CYS A 95 17.15 -12.07 -6.15
N ILE A 96 17.23 -12.73 -5.00
CA ILE A 96 16.96 -12.12 -3.68
C ILE A 96 17.95 -11.00 -3.40
N SER A 97 19.26 -11.26 -3.56
CA SER A 97 20.32 -10.27 -3.33
C SER A 97 20.15 -9.04 -4.22
N LYS A 98 19.87 -9.24 -5.52
CA LYS A 98 19.58 -8.13 -6.45
C LYS A 98 18.32 -7.36 -6.05
N SER A 99 17.30 -8.03 -5.53
CA SER A 99 16.06 -7.39 -5.07
C SER A 99 16.30 -6.57 -3.80
N ALA A 100 17.09 -7.07 -2.85
CA ALA A 100 17.44 -6.38 -1.61
C ALA A 100 18.25 -5.10 -1.89
N LEU A 101 19.34 -5.21 -2.65
CA LEU A 101 20.24 -4.08 -2.94
C LEU A 101 19.54 -2.94 -3.69
N ARG A 102 18.65 -3.26 -4.64
CA ARG A 102 17.92 -2.25 -5.43
C ARG A 102 16.79 -1.58 -4.67
N ARG A 103 16.34 -2.14 -3.54
CA ARG A 103 15.12 -1.68 -2.87
C ARG A 103 15.29 -0.33 -2.20
N LEU A 104 16.33 -0.17 -1.38
CA LEU A 104 16.56 1.10 -0.67
C LEU A 104 16.78 2.26 -1.64
N PRO A 105 17.68 2.18 -2.64
CA PRO A 105 17.89 3.28 -3.59
C PRO A 105 16.63 3.64 -4.38
N ARG A 106 15.84 2.63 -4.80
CA ARG A 106 14.59 2.86 -5.56
C ARG A 106 13.52 3.58 -4.74
N LEU A 107 13.49 3.37 -3.42
CA LEU A 107 12.53 4.06 -2.55
C LEU A 107 13.07 5.40 -2.06
N LEU A 108 14.37 5.47 -1.73
CA LEU A 108 15.06 6.68 -1.23
C LEU A 108 15.14 7.77 -2.28
N TYR A 109 15.47 7.45 -3.52
CA TYR A 109 15.77 8.47 -4.53
C TYR A 109 14.52 9.29 -4.90
N PRO A 110 13.35 8.70 -5.25
CA PRO A 110 12.14 9.48 -5.48
C PRO A 110 11.67 10.22 -4.22
N SER A 111 11.76 9.60 -3.04
CA SER A 111 11.29 10.24 -1.81
C SER A 111 12.15 11.45 -1.42
N ALA A 112 13.47 11.36 -1.57
CA ALA A 112 14.39 12.46 -1.30
C ALA A 112 14.17 13.63 -2.28
N ILE A 113 13.89 13.35 -3.56
CA ILE A 113 13.52 14.39 -4.54
C ILE A 113 12.21 15.04 -4.12
N ALA A 114 11.19 14.27 -3.74
CA ALA A 114 9.90 14.81 -3.29
C ALA A 114 10.07 15.71 -2.05
N THR A 115 10.86 15.29 -1.06
CA THR A 115 11.20 16.10 0.12
C THR A 115 11.95 17.37 -0.27
N THR A 116 12.87 17.31 -1.23
CA THR A 116 13.62 18.49 -1.70
C THR A 116 12.71 19.49 -2.41
N VAL A 117 11.75 19.00 -3.20
CA VAL A 117 10.74 19.85 -3.87
C VAL A 117 9.83 20.52 -2.84
N ALA A 118 9.32 19.74 -1.86
CA ALA A 118 8.51 20.28 -0.77
C ALA A 118 9.30 21.31 0.05
N TRP A 119 10.54 20.99 0.44
CA TRP A 119 11.44 21.91 1.13
C TRP A 119 11.66 23.21 0.36
N THR A 120 11.90 23.12 -0.96
CA THR A 120 12.10 24.31 -1.82
C THR A 120 10.85 25.18 -1.83
N ALA A 121 9.67 24.57 -1.98
CA ALA A 121 8.39 25.28 -1.93
C ALA A 121 8.16 25.96 -0.56
N THR A 122 8.56 25.32 0.55
CA THR A 122 8.55 25.92 1.89
C THR A 122 9.45 27.15 1.97
N GLN A 123 10.70 27.07 1.47
CA GLN A 123 11.65 28.19 1.53
C GLN A 123 11.21 29.40 0.68
N LEU A 124 10.53 29.14 -0.44
CA LEU A 124 9.91 30.17 -1.29
C LEU A 124 8.63 30.76 -0.69
N GLY A 125 8.13 30.24 0.43
CA GLY A 125 6.91 30.73 1.08
C GLY A 125 5.61 30.28 0.40
N LEU A 126 5.66 29.34 -0.54
CA LEU A 126 4.48 28.90 -1.30
C LEU A 126 3.41 28.23 -0.42
N PHE A 127 3.81 27.60 0.68
CA PHE A 127 2.88 27.00 1.65
C PHE A 127 2.28 28.00 2.66
N GLN A 128 2.68 29.27 2.65
CA GLN A 128 2.02 30.28 3.49
C GLN A 128 0.56 30.50 3.08
N VAL A 129 0.26 30.33 1.78
CA VAL A 129 -1.11 30.35 1.27
C VAL A 129 -1.93 29.15 1.77
N ALA A 130 -1.30 27.98 1.92
CA ALA A 130 -1.96 26.79 2.47
C ALA A 130 -2.36 26.98 3.94
N LYS A 131 -1.60 27.76 4.72
CA LYS A 131 -1.95 28.13 6.11
C LYS A 131 -3.15 29.08 6.22
N MET A 132 -3.54 29.73 5.12
CA MET A 132 -4.74 30.57 5.07
C MET A 132 -6.00 29.75 4.70
N THR A 133 -5.91 28.42 4.69
CA THR A 133 -7.02 27.53 4.35
C THR A 133 -7.60 26.80 5.56
N ASP A 134 -8.86 26.41 5.45
CA ASP A 134 -9.66 25.78 6.52
C ASP A 134 -9.37 24.31 6.73
N SER A 135 -8.57 23.76 5.83
CA SER A 135 -8.22 22.35 5.85
C SER A 135 -7.15 22.16 6.91
N TYR A 136 -7.54 21.59 8.05
CA TYR A 136 -6.61 21.10 9.08
C TYR A 136 -5.42 20.37 8.44
N TYR A 137 -5.73 19.52 7.46
CA TYR A 137 -4.74 18.77 6.71
C TYR A 137 -3.70 19.64 5.99
N LEU A 138 -4.11 20.73 5.32
CA LEU A 138 -3.19 21.63 4.62
C LEU A 138 -2.38 22.50 5.57
N THR A 139 -2.97 22.88 6.70
CA THR A 139 -2.32 23.76 7.70
C THR A 139 -1.26 23.01 8.51
N GLU A 140 -1.52 21.77 8.91
CA GLU A 140 -0.56 20.93 9.65
C GLU A 140 0.61 20.44 8.78
N THR A 141 0.36 20.21 7.49
CA THR A 141 1.42 19.78 6.56
C THR A 141 2.29 20.95 6.10
N ALA A 142 1.80 22.20 6.19
CA ALA A 142 2.53 23.39 5.79
C ALA A 142 3.65 23.78 6.78
N GLN A 143 4.90 23.52 6.39
CA GLN A 143 6.07 23.90 7.17
C GLN A 143 6.40 25.39 7.06
N GLU A 144 7.10 25.92 8.07
CA GLU A 144 7.54 27.32 8.11
C GLU A 144 8.89 27.55 7.44
N LYS A 145 9.10 28.79 7.01
CA LYS A 145 10.38 29.23 6.46
C LYS A 145 11.41 29.29 7.59
N LEU A 146 12.61 28.78 7.32
CA LEU A 146 13.73 28.77 8.26
C LEU A 146 14.91 29.55 7.66
N PRO A 147 15.85 30.04 8.47
CA PRO A 147 17.13 30.55 7.97
C PRO A 147 17.84 29.49 7.11
N ILE A 148 18.48 29.90 6.01
CA ILE A 148 18.99 28.99 4.96
C ILE A 148 19.92 27.89 5.51
N SER A 149 20.81 28.23 6.46
CA SER A 149 21.72 27.24 7.08
C SER A 149 20.98 26.16 7.87
N LEU A 150 19.95 26.56 8.63
CA LEU A 150 19.08 25.63 9.36
C LEU A 150 18.17 24.86 8.41
N ALA A 151 17.67 25.50 7.36
CA ALA A 151 16.83 24.89 6.35
C ALA A 151 17.55 23.73 5.64
N VAL A 152 18.81 23.93 5.23
CA VAL A 152 19.61 22.86 4.59
C VAL A 152 19.85 21.71 5.57
N ARG A 153 20.15 22.00 6.84
CA ARG A 153 20.29 20.97 7.87
C ARG A 153 19.00 20.17 8.05
N GLU A 154 17.86 20.84 8.17
CA GLU A 154 16.55 20.19 8.30
C GLU A 154 16.23 19.33 7.08
N LEU A 155 16.63 19.72 5.86
CA LEU A 155 16.45 18.87 4.67
C LEU A 155 17.14 17.51 4.85
N PHE A 156 18.43 17.49 5.18
CA PHE A 156 19.17 16.23 5.39
C PHE A 156 18.63 15.43 6.57
N VAL A 157 18.29 16.09 7.67
CA VAL A 157 17.71 15.43 8.85
C VAL A 157 16.36 14.79 8.52
N ASN A 158 15.47 15.47 7.78
CA ASN A 158 14.16 14.92 7.45
C ASN A 158 14.23 13.81 6.40
N VAL A 159 15.15 13.90 5.43
CA VAL A 159 15.44 12.79 4.52
C VAL A 159 15.92 11.57 5.30
N PHE A 160 16.80 11.75 6.28
CA PHE A 160 17.27 10.67 7.14
C PHE A 160 16.17 10.12 8.07
N ASN A 161 15.39 10.99 8.70
CA ASN A 161 14.33 10.63 9.65
C ASN A 161 13.20 9.81 9.01
N THR A 162 13.00 9.97 7.71
CA THR A 162 12.13 9.09 6.90
C THR A 162 12.49 7.61 7.09
N TRP A 163 13.78 7.29 7.24
CA TRP A 163 14.32 5.93 7.32
C TRP A 163 14.64 5.46 8.74
N THR A 164 14.37 6.29 9.76
CA THR A 164 14.55 5.91 11.18
C THR A 164 13.23 5.70 11.90
N GLY A 165 12.09 6.01 11.25
CA GLY A 165 10.76 5.93 11.86
C GLY A 165 10.38 7.17 12.67
N VAL A 166 11.25 8.18 12.75
CA VAL A 166 10.95 9.48 13.39
C VAL A 166 9.97 10.31 12.55
N GLY A 167 9.90 10.03 11.24
CA GLY A 167 8.98 10.68 10.31
C GLY A 167 9.61 11.88 9.60
N ASN A 168 8.90 12.42 8.61
CA ASN A 168 9.37 13.53 7.78
C ASN A 168 8.40 14.70 7.88
N LYS A 169 8.88 15.85 8.36
CA LYS A 169 8.03 17.03 8.55
C LYS A 169 7.55 17.64 7.23
N TYR A 170 8.35 17.52 6.18
CA TYR A 170 8.01 18.06 4.85
C TYR A 170 7.07 17.13 4.07
N ASP A 171 7.03 15.85 4.43
CA ASP A 171 6.16 14.86 3.80
C ASP A 171 5.88 13.72 4.78
N VAL A 172 4.87 13.93 5.64
CA VAL A 172 4.47 12.98 6.71
C VAL A 172 4.15 11.60 6.12
N HIS A 173 3.76 11.56 4.86
CA HIS A 173 3.33 10.36 4.16
C HIS A 173 4.46 9.39 3.82
N GLN A 174 5.71 9.84 3.87
CA GLN A 174 6.86 8.99 3.59
C GLN A 174 7.11 7.94 4.67
N GLY A 175 6.47 8.05 5.85
CA GLY A 175 6.60 7.05 6.93
C GLY A 175 6.24 5.62 6.48
N THR A 176 5.31 5.47 5.54
CA THR A 176 4.94 4.16 4.95
C THR A 176 6.06 3.54 4.13
N LEU A 177 6.94 4.34 3.52
CA LEU A 177 8.06 3.84 2.72
C LEU A 177 9.03 3.05 3.60
N PHE A 178 9.25 3.49 4.84
CA PHE A 178 10.08 2.78 5.80
C PHE A 178 9.46 1.43 6.18
N VAL A 179 8.14 1.38 6.42
CA VAL A 179 7.41 0.13 6.67
C VAL A 179 7.53 -0.83 5.48
N LEU A 180 7.35 -0.33 4.25
CA LEU A 180 7.50 -1.10 3.00
C LEU A 180 8.93 -1.64 2.81
N PHE A 181 9.94 -0.86 3.19
CA PHE A 181 11.33 -1.28 3.16
C PHE A 181 11.60 -2.38 4.19
N LYS A 182 11.28 -2.13 5.47
CA LYS A 182 11.52 -3.07 6.58
C LYS A 182 10.80 -4.39 6.36
N GLY A 183 9.50 -4.36 6.04
CA GLY A 183 8.73 -5.56 5.75
C GLY A 183 9.21 -6.30 4.50
N GLY A 184 9.59 -5.56 3.45
CA GLY A 184 10.19 -6.16 2.24
C GLY A 184 11.49 -6.91 2.53
N MET A 185 12.36 -6.35 3.38
CA MET A 185 13.61 -6.99 3.79
C MET A 185 13.37 -8.25 4.63
N PHE A 186 12.41 -8.21 5.56
CA PHE A 186 12.02 -9.40 6.34
C PHE A 186 11.46 -10.52 5.46
N VAL A 187 10.64 -10.19 4.46
CA VAL A 187 10.17 -11.19 3.48
C VAL A 187 11.34 -11.78 2.71
N LEU A 188 12.26 -10.96 2.19
CA LEU A 188 13.42 -11.46 1.45
C LEU A 188 14.31 -12.38 2.31
N LEU A 189 14.52 -12.02 3.59
CA LEU A 189 15.22 -12.87 4.55
C LEU A 189 14.49 -14.21 4.76
N PHE A 190 13.19 -14.16 5.01
CA PHE A 190 12.36 -15.36 5.18
C PHE A 190 12.37 -16.26 3.96
N ILE A 191 12.29 -15.70 2.76
CA ILE A 191 12.33 -16.48 1.51
C ILE A 191 13.71 -17.10 1.30
N SER A 192 14.78 -16.40 1.70
CA SER A 192 16.15 -16.92 1.65
C SER A 192 16.33 -18.09 2.62
N THR A 193 15.83 -17.98 3.86
CA THR A 193 15.94 -19.05 4.87
C THR A 193 15.06 -20.24 4.56
N THR A 194 13.89 -20.01 3.96
CA THR A 194 12.92 -21.07 3.59
C THR A 194 13.12 -21.63 2.17
N ALA A 195 14.26 -21.35 1.53
CA ALA A 195 14.55 -21.75 0.14
C ALA A 195 14.43 -23.27 -0.08
N LYS A 196 14.93 -24.09 0.86
CA LYS A 196 14.88 -25.56 0.82
C LYS A 196 13.71 -26.17 1.60
N VAL A 197 12.84 -25.34 2.17
CA VAL A 197 11.68 -25.81 2.95
C VAL A 197 10.53 -26.16 2.01
N GLN A 198 9.84 -27.26 2.29
CA GLN A 198 8.66 -27.64 1.51
C GLN A 198 7.57 -26.57 1.61
N GLY A 199 6.87 -26.30 0.50
CA GLY A 199 5.86 -25.24 0.43
C GLY A 199 4.79 -25.32 1.53
N LYS A 200 4.36 -26.53 1.93
CA LYS A 200 3.37 -26.71 3.01
C LYS A 200 3.85 -26.18 4.37
N PHE A 201 5.12 -26.39 4.70
CA PHE A 201 5.70 -25.91 5.96
C PHE A 201 6.01 -24.42 5.88
N ARG A 202 6.42 -23.92 4.71
CA ARG A 202 6.60 -22.48 4.48
C ARG A 202 5.28 -21.71 4.58
N MET A 203 4.19 -22.25 4.04
CA MET A 203 2.84 -21.72 4.22
C MET A 203 2.45 -21.68 5.70
N GLY A 204 2.66 -22.78 6.44
CA GLY A 204 2.44 -22.82 7.88
C GLY A 204 3.25 -21.75 8.62
N ALA A 205 4.54 -21.61 8.32
CA ALA A 205 5.40 -20.59 8.92
C ALA A 205 4.94 -19.16 8.60
N SER A 206 4.49 -18.89 7.36
CA SER A 206 3.94 -17.58 6.99
C SER A 206 2.63 -17.28 7.73
N LEU A 207 1.77 -18.28 7.96
CA LEU A 207 0.55 -18.12 8.77
C LEU A 207 0.86 -17.94 10.26
N LEU A 208 1.88 -18.62 10.78
CA LEU A 208 2.34 -18.41 12.16
C LEU A 208 2.84 -16.98 12.35
N LEU A 209 3.61 -16.44 11.40
CA LEU A 209 4.05 -15.04 11.43
C LEU A 209 2.86 -14.08 11.29
N TRP A 210 1.89 -14.38 10.43
CA TRP A 210 0.65 -13.62 10.34
C TRP A 210 -0.09 -13.57 11.69
N GLY A 211 -0.24 -14.71 12.36
CA GLY A 211 -0.88 -14.78 13.69
C GLY A 211 -0.06 -14.13 14.80
N TYR A 212 1.28 -14.20 14.72
CA TYR A 212 2.16 -13.48 15.64
C TYR A 212 1.95 -11.97 15.54
N TYR A 213 1.95 -11.41 14.33
CA TYR A 213 1.70 -9.97 14.13
C TYR A 213 0.26 -9.55 14.44
N TRP A 214 -0.70 -10.47 14.34
CA TRP A 214 -2.05 -10.26 14.89
C TRP A 214 -1.99 -10.03 16.40
N CYS A 215 -1.32 -10.92 17.15
CA CYS A 215 -1.17 -10.80 18.61
C CYS A 215 -0.37 -9.56 19.03
N CYS A 216 0.63 -9.15 18.23
CA CYS A 216 1.44 -7.95 18.48
C CYS A 216 0.74 -6.63 18.12
N ALA A 217 -0.53 -6.65 17.70
CA ALA A 217 -1.27 -5.44 17.31
C ALA A 217 -0.63 -4.67 16.11
N GLU A 218 0.03 -5.37 15.18
CA GLU A 218 0.79 -4.77 14.06
C GLU A 218 0.19 -5.14 12.69
N PRO A 219 -0.90 -4.46 12.26
CA PRO A 219 -1.72 -4.90 11.13
C PRO A 219 -1.03 -4.77 9.77
N TYR A 220 -0.06 -3.87 9.64
CA TYR A 220 0.74 -3.74 8.42
C TYR A 220 1.69 -4.90 8.24
N PHE A 221 2.41 -5.30 9.29
CA PHE A 221 3.35 -6.42 9.20
C PHE A 221 2.65 -7.74 8.89
N MET A 222 1.45 -7.92 9.43
CA MET A 222 0.56 -9.05 9.14
C MET A 222 0.34 -9.26 7.63
N GLN A 223 0.15 -8.18 6.86
CA GLN A 223 -0.18 -8.26 5.43
C GLN A 223 0.99 -8.70 4.53
N PHE A 224 2.24 -8.47 4.93
CA PHE A 224 3.38 -9.02 4.19
C PHE A 224 3.36 -10.55 4.19
N TRP A 225 3.11 -11.14 5.36
CA TRP A 225 3.05 -12.60 5.51
C TRP A 225 1.83 -13.20 4.84
N TRP A 226 0.71 -12.46 4.85
CA TRP A 226 -0.46 -12.84 4.06
C TRP A 226 -0.14 -12.90 2.56
N GLY A 227 0.62 -11.94 2.04
CA GLY A 227 1.11 -11.94 0.65
C GLY A 227 1.99 -13.15 0.31
N VAL A 228 2.91 -13.51 1.22
CA VAL A 228 3.75 -14.71 1.06
C VAL A 228 2.91 -15.99 1.08
N PHE A 229 1.99 -16.09 2.05
CA PHE A 229 1.06 -17.22 2.17
C PHE A 229 0.24 -17.40 0.90
N MET A 230 -0.38 -16.33 0.39
CA MET A 230 -1.20 -16.38 -0.83
C MET A 230 -0.37 -16.75 -2.06
N ASN A 231 0.90 -16.34 -2.12
CA ASN A 231 1.80 -16.74 -3.20
C ASN A 231 1.99 -18.26 -3.24
N ASP A 232 2.31 -18.86 -2.09
CA ASP A 232 2.45 -20.31 -2.00
C ASP A 232 1.12 -21.04 -2.17
N LEU A 233 0.02 -20.51 -1.64
CA LEU A 233 -1.32 -21.07 -1.81
C LEU A 233 -1.68 -21.16 -3.29
N HIS A 234 -1.54 -20.07 -4.05
CA HIS A 234 -1.82 -20.04 -5.50
C HIS A 234 -0.97 -21.06 -6.29
N ASN A 235 0.24 -21.37 -5.81
CA ASN A 235 1.14 -22.35 -6.42
C ASN A 235 0.99 -23.77 -5.85
N SER A 236 0.07 -23.99 -4.90
CA SER A 236 -0.12 -25.26 -4.21
C SER A 236 -1.11 -26.18 -4.93
N ARG A 237 -1.02 -27.49 -4.65
CA ARG A 237 -2.03 -28.48 -5.09
C ARG A 237 -3.42 -28.21 -4.49
N VAL A 238 -3.49 -27.52 -3.34
CA VAL A 238 -4.76 -27.17 -2.68
C VAL A 238 -5.55 -26.20 -3.56
N PHE A 239 -4.90 -25.14 -4.02
CA PHE A 239 -5.54 -24.17 -4.91
C PHE A 239 -5.95 -24.81 -6.24
N GLN A 240 -5.13 -25.69 -6.81
CA GLN A 240 -5.51 -26.45 -8.01
C GLN A 240 -6.81 -27.24 -7.79
N ARG A 241 -6.93 -27.97 -6.67
CA ARG A 241 -8.17 -28.70 -6.32
C ARG A 241 -9.38 -27.78 -6.17
N ILE A 242 -9.20 -26.63 -5.52
CA ILE A 242 -10.27 -25.62 -5.35
C ILE A 242 -10.71 -25.09 -6.72
N SER A 243 -9.75 -24.68 -7.55
CA SER A 243 -10.03 -24.10 -8.87
C SER A 243 -10.68 -25.09 -9.85
N TRP A 244 -10.42 -26.40 -9.70
CA TRP A 244 -11.00 -27.45 -10.55
C TRP A 244 -12.30 -28.02 -9.96
N SER A 245 -12.69 -27.58 -8.76
CA SER A 245 -13.92 -28.04 -8.11
C SER A 245 -15.14 -27.54 -8.87
N LYS A 246 -16.03 -28.46 -9.26
CA LYS A 246 -17.34 -28.13 -9.86
C LYS A 246 -18.42 -27.80 -8.82
N SER A 247 -18.05 -27.73 -7.54
CA SER A 247 -19.00 -27.50 -6.46
C SER A 247 -19.58 -26.09 -6.51
N ARG A 248 -20.92 -25.98 -6.46
CA ARG A 248 -21.63 -24.69 -6.36
C ARG A 248 -21.37 -23.97 -5.03
N PHE A 249 -20.86 -24.66 -4.01
CA PHE A 249 -20.57 -24.07 -2.71
C PHE A 249 -19.32 -23.19 -2.70
N ILE A 250 -18.33 -23.47 -3.57
CA ILE A 250 -17.08 -22.69 -3.66
C ILE A 250 -17.34 -21.23 -4.05
N PRO A 251 -18.08 -20.93 -5.13
CA PRO A 251 -18.38 -19.54 -5.47
C PRO A 251 -19.28 -18.86 -4.44
N ILE A 252 -20.22 -19.58 -3.80
CA ILE A 252 -21.05 -19.02 -2.71
C ILE A 252 -20.16 -18.57 -1.55
N LEU A 253 -19.22 -19.41 -1.12
CA LEU A 253 -18.26 -19.06 -0.08
C LEU A 253 -17.36 -17.89 -0.52
N GLY A 254 -16.97 -17.86 -1.79
CA GLY A 254 -16.24 -16.74 -2.39
C GLY A 254 -16.99 -15.42 -2.29
N PHE A 255 -18.25 -15.38 -2.72
CA PHE A 255 -19.10 -14.17 -2.63
C PHE A 255 -19.35 -13.74 -1.19
N LEU A 256 -19.60 -14.68 -0.27
CA LEU A 256 -19.75 -14.37 1.15
C LEU A 256 -18.46 -13.78 1.73
N SER A 257 -17.31 -14.36 1.38
CA SER A 257 -16.00 -13.87 1.82
C SER A 257 -15.72 -12.45 1.29
N VAL A 258 -16.07 -12.16 0.03
CA VAL A 258 -15.98 -10.80 -0.54
C VAL A 258 -16.93 -9.85 0.18
N ALA A 259 -18.20 -10.22 0.38
CA ALA A 259 -19.19 -9.35 1.02
C ALA A 259 -18.79 -9.01 2.47
N ILE A 260 -18.40 -10.01 3.26
CA ILE A 260 -17.92 -9.82 4.62
C ILE A 260 -16.62 -9.00 4.63
N GLY A 261 -15.68 -9.32 3.72
CA GLY A 261 -14.42 -8.60 3.59
C GLY A 261 -14.60 -7.11 3.27
N LEU A 262 -15.49 -6.77 2.33
CA LEU A 262 -15.83 -5.38 2.01
C LEU A 262 -16.52 -4.69 3.19
N PHE A 263 -17.44 -5.38 3.87
CA PHE A 263 -18.12 -4.81 5.03
C PHE A 263 -17.10 -4.46 6.12
N ILE A 264 -16.24 -5.39 6.53
CA ILE A 264 -15.22 -5.16 7.56
C ILE A 264 -14.20 -4.09 7.11
N ALA A 265 -13.77 -4.11 5.84
CA ALA A 265 -12.83 -3.11 5.31
C ALA A 265 -13.41 -1.68 5.30
N SER A 266 -14.74 -1.54 5.35
CA SER A 266 -15.44 -0.26 5.42
C SER A 266 -15.49 0.38 6.82
N TYR A 267 -14.75 -0.14 7.80
CA TYR A 267 -14.74 0.41 9.17
C TYR A 267 -14.32 1.89 9.23
N PRO A 268 -15.02 2.77 10.00
CA PRO A 268 -14.73 4.20 10.04
C PRO A 268 -13.39 4.60 10.65
N GLU A 269 -12.95 5.82 10.38
CA GLU A 269 -11.75 6.39 11.02
C GLU A 269 -12.11 7.26 12.23
N SER A 270 -13.20 8.01 12.14
CA SER A 270 -13.66 8.91 13.21
C SER A 270 -15.16 8.74 13.47
N ASN A 271 -15.58 9.11 14.68
CA ASN A 271 -16.99 9.17 15.08
C ASN A 271 -17.77 7.86 14.84
N ILE A 272 -17.15 6.74 15.20
CA ILE A 272 -17.62 5.37 14.95
C ILE A 272 -19.00 5.14 15.61
N GLU A 273 -19.29 5.85 16.69
CA GLU A 273 -20.52 5.76 17.47
C GLU A 273 -21.76 6.29 16.73
N ARG A 274 -21.59 7.07 15.65
CA ARG A 274 -22.69 7.80 15.01
C ARG A 274 -23.59 6.97 14.12
N ALA A 275 -23.19 5.77 13.69
CA ALA A 275 -24.05 4.86 12.92
C ALA A 275 -24.21 3.51 13.63
N TYR A 276 -25.35 2.85 13.39
CA TYR A 276 -25.62 1.54 13.98
C TYR A 276 -24.66 0.47 13.45
N TRP A 277 -24.47 0.40 12.12
CA TRP A 277 -23.60 -0.59 11.49
C TRP A 277 -22.14 -0.46 11.93
N SER A 278 -21.64 0.77 12.12
CA SER A 278 -20.26 1.00 12.57
C SER A 278 -20.06 0.64 14.04
N ARG A 279 -21.06 0.90 14.89
CA ARG A 279 -21.06 0.42 16.29
C ARG A 279 -21.07 -1.09 16.38
N SER A 280 -21.86 -1.77 15.56
CA SER A 280 -21.88 -3.24 15.52
C SER A 280 -20.52 -3.80 15.11
N GLN A 281 -19.86 -3.19 14.11
CA GLN A 281 -18.50 -3.59 13.73
C GLN A 281 -17.49 -3.34 14.85
N ASP A 282 -17.56 -2.18 15.50
CA ASP A 282 -16.67 -1.80 16.59
C ASP A 282 -16.76 -2.75 17.78
N TRP A 283 -17.98 -3.12 18.17
CA TRP A 283 -18.23 -4.08 19.23
C TRP A 283 -17.63 -5.46 18.91
N ILE A 284 -17.81 -5.94 17.67
CA ILE A 284 -17.26 -7.24 17.24
C ILE A 284 -15.73 -7.20 17.18
N LEU A 285 -15.15 -6.16 16.55
CA LEU A 285 -13.71 -6.04 16.37
C LEU A 285 -12.99 -5.83 17.70
N SER A 286 -13.54 -5.02 18.61
CA SER A 286 -12.98 -4.80 19.94
C SER A 286 -12.99 -6.06 20.81
N ALA A 287 -13.88 -7.03 20.53
CA ALA A 287 -13.91 -8.31 21.22
C ALA A 287 -12.85 -9.31 20.72
N ILE A 288 -12.43 -9.19 19.45
CA ILE A 288 -11.51 -10.14 18.79
C ILE A 288 -10.06 -9.62 18.80
N LEU A 289 -9.88 -8.31 18.75
CA LEU A 289 -8.56 -7.68 18.61
C LEU A 289 -7.86 -7.52 19.98
N PRO A 290 -6.51 -7.53 20.00
CA PRO A 290 -5.75 -7.20 21.21
C PRO A 290 -6.11 -5.81 21.75
N LYS A 291 -6.00 -5.63 23.07
CA LYS A 291 -6.12 -4.33 23.73
C LYS A 291 -5.05 -3.38 23.16
N ASP A 292 -5.42 -2.12 22.96
CA ASP A 292 -4.58 -1.04 22.39
C ASP A 292 -4.23 -1.18 20.89
N SER A 293 -5.02 -1.96 20.14
CA SER A 293 -4.84 -2.10 18.69
C SER A 293 -5.44 -0.95 17.89
N GLU A 294 -4.81 -0.59 16.79
CA GLU A 294 -5.35 0.36 15.81
C GLU A 294 -6.48 -0.30 15.00
N ILE A 295 -7.68 -0.40 15.60
CA ILE A 295 -8.88 -1.06 15.07
C ILE A 295 -9.14 -0.70 13.60
N PRO A 296 -9.06 0.58 13.15
CA PRO A 296 -9.31 0.90 11.76
C PRO A 296 -8.34 0.20 10.79
N LYS A 297 -7.06 0.12 11.13
CA LYS A 297 -6.04 -0.53 10.29
C LYS A 297 -6.20 -2.05 10.31
N PHE A 298 -6.56 -2.61 11.47
CA PHE A 298 -6.90 -4.03 11.60
C PHE A 298 -8.10 -4.44 10.77
N ALA A 299 -9.21 -3.70 10.85
CA ALA A 299 -10.42 -3.96 10.08
C ALA A 299 -10.12 -3.97 8.56
N SER A 300 -9.36 -2.98 8.10
CA SER A 300 -8.96 -2.90 6.68
C SER A 300 -8.08 -4.09 6.28
N SER A 301 -7.16 -4.51 7.16
CA SER A 301 -6.22 -5.60 6.89
C SER A 301 -6.91 -6.96 6.88
N PHE A 302 -7.72 -7.24 7.91
CA PHE A 302 -8.50 -8.47 8.00
C PHE A 302 -9.56 -8.55 6.90
N GLY A 303 -10.27 -7.45 6.65
CA GLY A 303 -11.21 -7.34 5.52
C GLY A 303 -10.53 -7.64 4.19
N PHE A 304 -9.34 -7.08 3.95
CA PHE A 304 -8.57 -7.38 2.74
C PHE A 304 -8.12 -8.84 2.64
N SER A 305 -7.71 -9.47 3.75
CA SER A 305 -7.39 -10.90 3.75
C SER A 305 -8.59 -11.74 3.30
N LEU A 306 -9.81 -11.41 3.77
CA LEU A 306 -11.04 -12.05 3.29
C LEU A 306 -11.30 -11.76 1.79
N LEU A 307 -11.07 -10.53 1.31
CA LEU A 307 -11.20 -10.23 -0.11
C LEU A 307 -10.29 -11.09 -0.99
N THR A 308 -9.04 -11.32 -0.56
CA THR A 308 -8.11 -12.17 -1.30
C THR A 308 -8.49 -13.67 -1.27
N ILE A 309 -9.10 -14.15 -0.18
CA ILE A 309 -9.68 -15.50 -0.13
C ILE A 309 -10.86 -15.59 -1.08
N GLY A 310 -11.78 -14.64 -1.01
CA GLY A 310 -12.93 -14.55 -1.90
C GLY A 310 -12.51 -14.53 -3.37
N GLY A 311 -11.50 -13.73 -3.71
CA GLY A 311 -10.87 -13.75 -5.04
C GLY A 311 -10.36 -15.14 -5.42
N ALA A 312 -9.55 -15.78 -4.56
CA ALA A 312 -9.03 -17.11 -4.83
C ALA A 312 -10.11 -18.20 -5.01
N LEU A 313 -11.31 -18.02 -4.45
CA LEU A 313 -12.45 -18.94 -4.61
C LEU A 313 -13.32 -18.62 -5.84
N LEU A 314 -13.33 -17.38 -6.33
CA LEU A 314 -14.19 -16.95 -7.43
C LEU A 314 -13.49 -17.11 -8.79
N PRO A 315 -14.13 -17.75 -9.79
CA PRO A 315 -13.60 -17.80 -11.14
C PRO A 315 -13.61 -16.40 -11.78
N GLY A 316 -12.55 -16.03 -12.50
CA GLY A 316 -12.46 -14.79 -13.27
C GLY A 316 -12.04 -13.52 -12.50
N TYR A 317 -11.67 -13.63 -11.21
CA TYR A 317 -11.18 -12.46 -10.47
C TYR A 317 -9.90 -11.87 -11.08
N THR A 318 -9.04 -12.71 -11.64
CA THR A 318 -7.82 -12.30 -12.35
C THR A 318 -8.15 -11.49 -13.60
N ASP A 319 -9.25 -11.78 -14.26
CA ASP A 319 -9.64 -11.14 -15.53
C ASP A 319 -10.16 -9.73 -15.28
N ILE A 320 -10.96 -9.56 -14.21
CA ILE A 320 -11.40 -8.25 -13.73
C ILE A 320 -10.19 -7.40 -13.35
N LEU A 321 -9.26 -7.95 -12.57
CA LEU A 321 -8.06 -7.23 -12.13
C LEU A 321 -7.09 -6.93 -13.28
N SER A 322 -7.06 -7.75 -14.34
CA SER A 322 -6.20 -7.54 -15.51
C SER A 322 -6.82 -6.59 -16.55
N HIS A 323 -7.90 -5.89 -16.22
CA HIS A 323 -8.52 -4.94 -17.13
C HIS A 323 -7.57 -3.79 -17.51
N ARG A 324 -7.61 -3.35 -18.78
CA ARG A 324 -6.65 -2.39 -19.37
C ARG A 324 -6.53 -1.08 -18.58
N ILE A 325 -7.64 -0.60 -18.02
CA ILE A 325 -7.68 0.62 -17.19
C ILE A 325 -6.92 0.41 -15.87
N LEU A 326 -7.10 -0.74 -15.21
CA LEU A 326 -6.43 -1.04 -13.96
C LEU A 326 -4.92 -1.25 -14.16
N LEU A 327 -4.53 -1.91 -15.26
CA LEU A 327 -3.12 -2.04 -15.64
C LEU A 327 -2.48 -0.67 -15.92
N TRP A 328 -3.20 0.23 -16.59
CA TRP A 328 -2.73 1.59 -16.85
C TRP A 328 -2.54 2.38 -15.56
N LEU A 329 -3.49 2.28 -14.61
CA LEU A 329 -3.37 2.89 -13.28
C LEU A 329 -2.21 2.30 -12.48
N GLY A 330 -2.04 0.98 -12.51
CA GLY A 330 -1.00 0.27 -11.76
C GLY A 330 0.41 0.58 -12.21
N LYS A 331 0.61 0.89 -13.50
CA LYS A 331 1.91 1.33 -14.02
C LYS A 331 2.33 2.72 -13.52
N ARG A 332 1.41 3.50 -12.94
CA ARG A 332 1.61 4.89 -12.51
C ARG A 332 1.40 5.08 -11.00
N SER A 333 1.40 3.98 -10.23
CA SER A 333 0.96 3.95 -8.83
C SER A 333 2.07 4.31 -7.82
N PHE A 334 1.84 5.28 -6.93
CA PHE A 334 2.64 5.56 -5.72
C PHE A 334 1.79 5.46 -4.44
N ALA A 335 2.43 5.13 -3.31
CA ALA A 335 1.81 5.02 -2.00
C ALA A 335 2.09 6.27 -1.14
N ILE A 336 1.05 6.90 -0.59
CA ILE A 336 1.12 8.12 0.23
C ILE A 336 0.05 7.98 1.36
N GLN A 337 0.41 8.10 2.65
CA GLN A 337 -0.45 7.79 3.81
C GLN A 337 -0.57 8.90 4.90
N GLN A 338 -1.79 9.13 5.41
CA GLN A 338 -2.28 9.79 6.66
C GLN A 338 -1.33 10.47 7.69
N PRO A 339 -1.79 11.64 8.24
CA PRO A 339 -1.72 12.02 9.66
C PRO A 339 -3.13 12.09 10.33
N GLU A 340 -3.19 12.14 11.66
CA GLU A 340 -4.40 12.13 12.49
C GLU A 340 -4.95 13.54 12.83
N GLY A 341 -6.28 13.70 12.73
CA GLY A 341 -7.16 14.39 13.70
C GLY A 341 -7.10 15.92 13.93
N GLY A 342 -8.09 16.66 13.39
CA GLY A 342 -8.51 17.98 13.88
C GLY A 342 -9.60 18.63 13.00
N SER A 343 -10.70 19.09 13.60
CA SER A 343 -11.87 19.69 12.94
C SER A 343 -11.62 21.10 12.38
N PRO A 344 -12.29 21.53 11.28
CA PRO A 344 -11.96 22.77 10.56
C PRO A 344 -12.60 24.04 11.13
N LYS A 345 -11.99 25.19 10.83
CA LYS A 345 -12.60 26.54 10.81
C LYS A 345 -12.14 27.26 9.53
N VAL A 346 -12.87 27.11 8.42
CA VAL A 346 -13.90 28.01 7.81
C VAL A 346 -14.75 27.20 6.78
N GLU A 347 -15.71 27.84 6.12
CA GLU A 347 -16.90 27.26 5.46
C GLU A 347 -16.66 26.70 4.03
N TYR A 348 -17.16 25.48 3.77
CA TYR A 348 -17.08 24.75 2.49
C TYR A 348 -17.59 25.57 1.30
N ALA A 349 -16.74 25.81 0.29
CA ALA A 349 -17.02 26.69 -0.86
C ALA A 349 -18.08 26.16 -1.88
N GLY A 350 -18.87 25.15 -1.53
CA GLY A 350 -19.98 24.63 -2.31
C GLY A 350 -19.60 23.66 -3.44
N ASN A 351 -20.50 22.71 -3.73
CA ASN A 351 -20.30 21.60 -4.67
C ASN A 351 -19.89 22.04 -6.09
N MET A 352 -20.31 23.24 -6.52
CA MET A 352 -20.08 23.77 -7.87
C MET A 352 -18.62 24.18 -8.13
N ARG A 353 -17.94 24.81 -7.15
CA ARG A 353 -16.53 25.21 -7.29
C ARG A 353 -15.61 23.99 -7.27
N LEU A 354 -15.94 22.99 -6.46
CA LEU A 354 -15.24 21.70 -6.46
C LEU A 354 -15.35 21.03 -7.84
N LEU A 355 -16.54 21.02 -8.47
CA LEU A 355 -16.74 20.42 -9.78
C LEU A 355 -15.94 21.10 -10.90
N PHE A 356 -15.74 22.43 -10.82
CA PHE A 356 -14.94 23.20 -11.78
C PHE A 356 -13.42 23.04 -11.56
N CYS A 357 -12.97 23.00 -10.30
CA CYS A 357 -11.55 22.85 -9.97
C CYS A 357 -11.07 21.41 -10.12
N LEU A 358 -11.95 20.42 -9.95
CA LEU A 358 -11.61 18.99 -10.01
C LEU A 358 -10.95 18.56 -11.33
N PRO A 359 -11.49 18.89 -12.53
CA PRO A 359 -10.86 18.51 -13.80
C PRO A 359 -9.47 19.12 -14.01
N VAL A 360 -9.29 20.38 -13.60
CA VAL A 360 -7.98 21.07 -13.69
C VAL A 360 -6.99 20.44 -12.72
N TRP A 361 -7.41 20.21 -11.47
CA TRP A 361 -6.58 19.53 -10.47
C TRP A 361 -6.23 18.10 -10.88
N LEU A 362 -7.18 17.37 -11.47
CA LEU A 362 -6.99 16.05 -12.06
C LEU A 362 -5.97 16.08 -13.20
N GLY A 363 -6.10 17.03 -14.14
CA GLY A 363 -5.18 17.20 -15.25
C GLY A 363 -3.76 17.50 -14.78
N VAL A 364 -3.60 18.40 -13.82
CA VAL A 364 -2.30 18.73 -13.21
C VAL A 364 -1.73 17.52 -12.48
N LEU A 365 -2.52 16.84 -11.66
CA LEU A 365 -2.02 15.74 -10.82
C LEU A 365 -1.64 14.52 -11.65
N TYR A 366 -2.47 14.10 -12.62
CA TYR A 366 -2.12 13.00 -13.52
C TYR A 366 -1.00 13.39 -14.50
N GLY A 367 -0.93 14.67 -14.90
CA GLY A 367 0.19 15.19 -15.69
C GLY A 367 1.51 15.12 -14.92
N LEU A 368 1.52 15.57 -13.66
CA LEU A 368 2.68 15.48 -12.77
C LEU A 368 3.05 14.04 -12.47
N ALA A 369 2.07 13.16 -12.21
CA ALA A 369 2.31 11.74 -12.01
C ALA A 369 2.94 11.08 -13.26
N GLU A 370 2.50 11.47 -14.46
CA GLU A 370 3.09 10.98 -15.72
C GLU A 370 4.53 11.48 -15.90
N ILE A 371 4.77 12.77 -15.69
CA ILE A 371 6.12 13.35 -15.75
C ILE A 371 7.03 12.65 -14.73
N TRP A 372 6.54 12.48 -13.51
CA TRP A 372 7.28 11.83 -12.43
C TRP A 372 7.64 10.38 -12.79
N THR A 373 6.68 9.60 -13.25
CA THR A 373 6.88 8.20 -13.67
C THR A 373 7.86 8.10 -14.84
N ARG A 374 7.76 9.02 -15.80
CA ARG A 374 8.59 9.00 -17.02
C ARG A 374 10.02 9.47 -16.78
N TYR A 375 10.24 10.45 -15.91
CA TYR A 375 11.55 11.06 -15.72
C TYR A 375 12.20 10.67 -14.41
N VAL A 376 11.51 10.89 -13.28
CA VAL A 376 12.09 10.68 -11.94
C VAL A 376 12.25 9.19 -11.65
N ASP A 377 11.21 8.40 -11.85
CA ASP A 377 11.26 6.95 -11.60
C ASP A 377 12.21 6.22 -12.54
N THR A 378 12.19 6.60 -13.82
CA THR A 378 13.09 6.02 -14.81
C THR A 378 14.55 6.40 -14.51
N ALA A 379 14.82 7.63 -14.07
CA ALA A 379 16.15 8.03 -13.62
C ALA A 379 16.56 7.28 -12.35
N ALA A 380 15.66 7.14 -11.37
CA ALA A 380 15.89 6.38 -10.15
C ALA A 380 16.23 4.91 -10.46
N GLU A 381 15.50 4.28 -11.38
CA GLU A 381 15.74 2.90 -11.81
C GLU A 381 17.09 2.75 -12.52
N ARG A 382 17.43 3.67 -13.44
CA ARG A 382 18.72 3.67 -14.14
C ARG A 382 19.88 3.83 -13.16
N PHE A 383 19.79 4.83 -12.28
CA PHE A 383 20.80 5.08 -11.24
C PHE A 383 20.96 3.87 -10.32
N THR A 384 19.84 3.31 -9.84
CA THR A 384 19.85 2.11 -8.98
C THR A 384 20.50 0.92 -9.68
N THR A 385 20.21 0.73 -10.97
CA THR A 385 20.80 -0.36 -11.76
C THR A 385 22.30 -0.17 -11.97
N GLN A 386 22.74 1.05 -12.25
CA GLN A 386 24.16 1.39 -12.39
C GLN A 386 24.90 1.22 -11.06
N LEU A 387 24.33 1.70 -9.95
CA LEU A 387 24.89 1.56 -8.61
C LEU A 387 25.07 0.09 -8.24
N VAL A 388 24.07 -0.75 -8.50
CA VAL A 388 24.16 -2.19 -8.22
C VAL A 388 25.15 -2.88 -9.16
N ALA A 389 25.26 -2.46 -10.42
CA ALA A 389 26.27 -2.97 -11.33
C ALA A 389 27.70 -2.62 -10.87
N TYR A 390 27.89 -1.41 -10.34
CA TYR A 390 29.17 -0.93 -9.82
C TYR A 390 29.60 -1.64 -8.52
N ILE A 391 28.66 -1.92 -7.61
CA ILE A 391 28.95 -2.56 -6.31
C ILE A 391 29.14 -4.08 -6.43
N ARG A 392 28.54 -4.71 -7.45
CA ARG A 392 28.58 -6.17 -7.58
C ARG A 392 30.01 -6.62 -7.90
N GLN A 393 30.48 -7.62 -7.17
CA GLN A 393 31.73 -8.31 -7.51
C GLN A 393 31.68 -8.79 -8.97
N GLU A 394 32.76 -8.57 -9.70
CA GLU A 394 32.95 -9.16 -11.03
C GLU A 394 32.74 -10.67 -10.92
N ASP A 395 31.96 -11.26 -11.84
CA ASP A 395 31.82 -12.72 -11.88
C ASP A 395 33.25 -13.26 -12.08
N VAL A 396 33.78 -13.97 -11.07
CA VAL A 396 35.07 -14.68 -11.18
C VAL A 396 34.90 -15.75 -12.26
N LYS A 397 35.14 -15.37 -13.50
CA LYS A 397 35.25 -16.31 -14.62
C LYS A 397 36.54 -17.08 -14.41
N GLY A 398 36.39 -18.28 -13.84
CA GLY A 398 37.46 -19.27 -13.81
C GLY A 398 38.27 -19.25 -12.51
N LEU A 399 37.73 -19.88 -11.47
CA LEU A 399 38.55 -20.79 -10.68
C LEU A 399 37.76 -22.08 -10.49
N SER A 400 38.05 -23.05 -11.35
CA SER A 400 37.93 -24.45 -11.00
C SER A 400 38.82 -24.67 -9.78
N LEU A 401 38.22 -24.67 -8.59
CA LEU A 401 38.90 -25.19 -7.41
C LEU A 401 38.92 -26.71 -7.56
N VAL A 402 40.13 -27.20 -7.85
CA VAL A 402 40.57 -28.60 -7.81
C VAL A 402 40.28 -29.21 -6.44
#